data_AF-A0A2V9R0Z9-F1
#
_entry.id   AF-A0A2V9R0Z9-F1
#
_cell.length_a   1.000
_cell.length_b   1.000
_cell.length_c   1.000
_cell.angle_alpha   90.00
_cell.angle_beta   90.00
_cell.angle_gamma   90.00
#
_symmetry.space_group_name_H-M   'P 1'
#
loop_
_entity.id
_entity.type
_entity.pdbx_description
1 polymer ?
#
loop_
_entity_poly.entity_id
_entity_poly.type
_entity_poly.pdbx_seq_one_letter_code
_entity_poly.pdbx_strand_id
1 'polypeptide(L)'
;MSAKQITCIIIAMLAAILANAESKIDPDVLKSYAGTYKGKNVEGAEVEFRFLFKDGELFGHYVKEKPWKLIPINQSTFYPEWASDKVTITFDLENGKVISATLKDDDESSAHRGTIILKKVLKE
;
A
#
# COMPACT_ATOMS: atom_id res chain seq x y z
N MET A 1 24.31 31.95 19.39
CA MET A 1 23.56 31.70 18.14
C MET A 1 23.04 33.03 17.62
N SER A 2 23.17 33.29 16.32
CA SER A 2 22.74 34.55 15.69
C SER A 2 21.23 34.53 15.38
N ALA A 3 20.56 35.69 15.41
CA ALA A 3 19.14 35.82 15.09
C ALA A 3 18.76 35.19 13.74
N LYS A 4 19.66 35.24 12.73
CA LYS A 4 19.47 34.58 11.43
C LYS A 4 19.38 33.05 11.52
N GLN A 5 20.15 32.43 12.41
CA GLN A 5 20.13 30.97 12.62
C GLN A 5 18.81 30.52 13.27
N ILE A 6 18.30 31.31 14.21
CA ILE A 6 17.03 31.04 14.89
C ILE A 6 15.86 31.17 13.91
N THR A 7 15.87 32.19 13.05
CA THR A 7 14.84 32.35 12.00
C THR A 7 14.85 31.20 10.99
N CYS A 8 16.02 30.74 10.53
CA CYS A 8 16.08 29.58 9.61
C CYS A 8 15.58 28.29 10.26
N ILE A 9 15.88 28.06 11.54
CA ILE A 9 15.43 26.87 12.27
C ILE A 9 13.91 26.90 12.48
N ILE A 10 13.34 28.07 12.80
CA ILE A 10 11.89 28.21 12.95
C ILE A 10 11.18 28.01 11.60
N ILE A 11 11.72 28.54 10.49
CA ILE A 11 11.16 28.32 9.15
C ILE A 11 11.24 26.83 8.76
N ALA A 12 12.36 26.17 9.03
CA ALA A 12 12.54 24.74 8.75
C ALA A 12 11.60 23.87 9.61
N MET A 13 11.40 24.22 10.88
CA MET A 13 10.42 23.55 11.74
C MET A 13 9.00 23.81 11.28
N LEU A 14 8.63 25.05 10.91
CA LEU A 14 7.30 25.37 10.40
C LEU A 14 7.00 24.60 9.09
N ALA A 15 7.99 24.47 8.19
CA ALA A 15 7.88 23.66 6.97
C ALA A 15 7.72 22.16 7.26
N ALA A 16 8.42 21.63 8.27
CA ALA A 16 8.27 20.24 8.71
C ALA A 16 6.90 19.98 9.38
N ILE A 17 6.31 20.97 10.04
CA ILE A 17 4.98 20.88 10.65
C ILE A 17 3.87 21.03 9.59
N LEU A 18 4.08 21.84 8.55
CA LEU A 18 3.17 21.96 7.39
C LEU A 18 3.24 20.74 6.44
N ALA A 19 4.35 19.99 6.43
CA ALA A 19 4.44 18.70 5.73
C ALA A 19 3.63 17.58 6.42
N ASN A 20 3.06 17.86 7.60
CA ASN A 20 2.26 16.93 8.38
C ASN A 20 0.75 17.08 8.15
N ALA A 21 0.36 17.80 7.09
CA ALA A 21 -1.00 17.82 6.54
C ALA A 21 -0.97 17.10 5.17
N GLU A 22 -1.65 15.95 5.08
CA GLU A 22 -1.78 15.11 3.88
C GLU A 22 -0.49 14.38 3.46
N SER A 23 -0.15 13.27 4.11
CA SER A 23 0.86 12.32 3.65
C SER A 23 0.43 11.66 2.32
N LYS A 24 0.49 12.41 1.22
CA LYS A 24 0.28 11.90 -0.13
C LYS A 24 1.49 11.02 -0.45
N ILE A 25 1.26 9.71 -0.56
CA ILE A 25 2.31 8.76 -0.95
C ILE A 25 2.84 9.17 -2.32
N ASP A 26 4.16 9.19 -2.45
CA ASP A 26 4.81 9.53 -3.71
C ASP A 26 4.31 8.62 -4.85
N PRO A 27 3.88 9.18 -5.99
CA PRO A 27 3.29 8.39 -7.07
C PRO A 27 4.25 7.37 -7.68
N ASP A 28 5.57 7.59 -7.64
CA ASP A 28 6.55 6.60 -8.09
C ASP A 28 6.61 5.40 -7.14
N VAL A 29 6.41 5.63 -5.84
CA VAL A 29 6.27 4.55 -4.84
C VAL A 29 5.00 3.74 -5.12
N LEU A 30 3.85 4.40 -5.35
CA LEU A 30 2.61 3.70 -5.70
C LEU A 30 2.73 2.89 -7.00
N LYS A 31 3.38 3.47 -8.01
CA LYS A 31 3.67 2.79 -9.27
C LYS A 31 4.57 1.57 -9.06
N SER A 32 5.48 1.61 -8.08
CA SER A 32 6.33 0.46 -7.73
C SER A 32 5.53 -0.72 -7.16
N TYR A 33 4.39 -0.47 -6.51
CA TYR A 33 3.50 -1.52 -6.00
C TYR A 33 2.73 -2.23 -7.12
N ALA A 34 2.51 -1.58 -8.26
CA ALA A 34 1.81 -2.16 -9.38
C ALA A 34 2.50 -3.44 -9.90
N GLY A 35 1.68 -4.40 -10.34
CA GLY A 35 2.15 -5.70 -10.81
C GLY A 35 1.19 -6.84 -10.51
N THR A 36 1.56 -8.03 -10.96
CA THR A 36 0.87 -9.27 -10.63
C THR A 36 1.55 -9.93 -9.45
N TYR A 37 0.77 -10.47 -8.54
CA TYR A 37 1.23 -11.18 -7.35
C TYR A 37 0.49 -12.51 -7.26
N LYS A 38 1.19 -13.54 -6.80
CA LYS A 38 0.65 -14.88 -6.64
C LYS A 38 0.83 -15.37 -5.22
N GLY A 39 -0.16 -16.04 -4.69
CA GLY A 39 -0.12 -16.62 -3.36
C GLY A 39 -1.05 -17.81 -3.24
N LYS A 40 -1.27 -18.24 -2.01
CA LYS A 40 -2.28 -19.25 -1.67
C LYS A 40 -3.25 -18.65 -0.66
N ASN A 41 -4.54 -18.87 -0.87
CA ASN A 41 -5.54 -18.52 0.14
C ASN A 41 -5.41 -19.45 1.37
N VAL A 42 -6.24 -19.22 2.39
CA VAL A 42 -6.24 -20.03 3.62
C VAL A 42 -6.60 -21.49 3.40
N GLU A 43 -7.29 -21.82 2.30
CA GLU A 43 -7.62 -23.19 1.89
C GLU A 43 -6.49 -23.84 1.07
N GLY A 44 -5.41 -23.10 0.79
CA GLY A 44 -4.26 -23.58 0.01
C GLY A 44 -4.43 -23.46 -1.51
N ALA A 45 -5.54 -22.92 -2.00
CA ALA A 45 -5.80 -22.69 -3.40
C ALA A 45 -4.97 -21.52 -3.93
N GLU A 46 -4.41 -21.66 -5.13
CA GLU A 46 -3.63 -20.61 -5.77
C GLU A 46 -4.51 -19.41 -6.13
N VAL A 47 -4.05 -18.22 -5.76
CA VAL A 47 -4.71 -16.95 -6.08
C VAL A 47 -3.74 -16.03 -6.80
N GLU A 48 -4.27 -15.33 -7.80
CA GLU A 48 -3.55 -14.28 -8.51
C GLU A 48 -4.24 -12.94 -8.23
N PHE A 49 -3.45 -12.01 -7.70
CA PHE A 49 -3.88 -10.67 -7.35
C PHE A 49 -3.10 -9.65 -8.19
N ARG A 50 -3.75 -8.59 -8.64
CA ARG A 50 -3.13 -7.57 -9.47
C ARG A 50 -3.34 -6.20 -8.85
N PHE A 51 -2.24 -5.45 -8.80
CA PHE A 51 -2.23 -4.05 -8.42
C PHE A 51 -2.02 -3.19 -9.66
N LEU A 52 -2.83 -2.15 -9.79
CA LEU A 52 -2.83 -1.21 -10.91
C LEU A 52 -2.60 0.19 -10.37
N PHE A 53 -1.70 0.93 -11.00
CA PHE A 53 -1.51 2.36 -10.74
C PHE A 53 -2.17 3.15 -11.87
N LYS A 54 -3.12 4.03 -11.53
CA LYS A 54 -3.85 4.85 -12.49
C LYS A 54 -4.22 6.19 -11.84
N ASP A 55 -3.97 7.29 -12.55
CA ASP A 55 -4.33 8.66 -12.12
C ASP A 55 -3.78 9.06 -10.73
N GLY A 56 -2.61 8.53 -10.33
CA GLY A 56 -2.02 8.81 -9.02
C GLY A 56 -2.59 7.94 -7.88
N GLU A 57 -3.46 7.00 -8.20
CA GLU A 57 -4.14 6.13 -7.25
C GLU A 57 -3.73 4.67 -7.48
N LEU A 58 -3.81 3.88 -6.41
CA LEU A 58 -3.54 2.45 -6.44
C LEU A 58 -4.86 1.68 -6.37
N PHE A 59 -5.00 0.68 -7.23
CA PHE A 59 -6.13 -0.23 -7.28
C PHE A 59 -5.64 -1.66 -7.08
N GLY A 60 -6.46 -2.50 -6.47
CA GLY A 60 -6.19 -3.92 -6.28
C GLY A 60 -7.38 -4.76 -6.75
N HIS A 61 -7.14 -6.00 -7.15
CA HIS A 61 -8.17 -7.02 -7.33
C HIS A 61 -7.58 -8.41 -7.49
N TYR A 62 -8.37 -9.43 -7.19
CA TYR A 62 -8.14 -10.74 -7.75
C TYR A 62 -8.40 -10.69 -9.26
N VAL A 63 -7.63 -11.43 -10.05
CA VAL A 63 -7.64 -11.30 -11.53
C VAL A 63 -9.01 -11.59 -12.17
N LYS A 64 -9.89 -12.33 -11.49
CA LYS A 64 -11.27 -12.61 -11.93
C LYS A 64 -12.30 -11.56 -11.50
N GLU A 65 -11.88 -10.54 -10.77
CA GLU A 65 -12.76 -9.54 -10.16
C GLU A 65 -12.47 -8.13 -10.68
N LYS A 66 -13.37 -7.19 -10.35
CA LYS A 66 -13.23 -5.80 -10.73
C LYS A 66 -12.21 -5.09 -9.82
N PRO A 67 -11.32 -4.24 -10.35
CA PRO A 67 -10.43 -3.41 -9.52
C PRO A 67 -11.20 -2.50 -8.57
N TRP A 68 -10.79 -2.51 -7.32
CA TRP A 68 -11.22 -1.58 -6.28
C TRP A 68 -10.08 -0.64 -5.89
N LYS A 69 -10.45 0.59 -5.53
CA LYS A 69 -9.51 1.62 -5.08
C LYS A 69 -8.94 1.23 -3.72
N LEU A 70 -7.64 1.46 -3.56
CA LEU A 70 -6.92 1.28 -2.29
C LEU A 70 -6.68 2.64 -1.65
N ILE A 71 -7.08 2.75 -0.39
CA ILE A 71 -6.90 3.94 0.42
C ILE A 71 -5.67 3.73 1.32
N PRO A 72 -4.70 4.67 1.30
CA PRO A 72 -3.51 4.55 2.12
C PRO A 72 -3.83 4.76 3.60
N ILE A 73 -3.34 3.84 4.45
CA ILE A 73 -3.26 4.02 5.91
C ILE A 73 -1.92 4.65 6.26
N ASN A 74 -0.85 4.14 5.63
CA ASN A 74 0.52 4.64 5.74
C ASN A 74 1.26 4.37 4.41
N GLN A 75 2.58 4.56 4.38
CA GLN A 75 3.39 4.46 3.15
C GLN A 75 3.33 3.08 2.44
N SER A 76 3.15 1.98 3.17
CA SER A 76 3.14 0.62 2.61
C SER A 76 1.88 -0.17 2.95
N THR A 77 1.01 0.34 3.82
CA THR A 77 -0.25 -0.30 4.22
C THR A 77 -1.45 0.46 3.68
N PHE A 78 -2.37 -0.28 3.09
CA PHE A 78 -3.58 0.22 2.44
C PHE A 78 -4.79 -0.61 2.88
N TYR A 79 -5.98 -0.07 2.68
CA TYR A 79 -7.21 -0.85 2.71
C TYR A 79 -8.03 -0.65 1.43
N PRO A 80 -8.83 -1.65 0.99
CA PRO A 80 -9.75 -1.46 -0.12
C PRO A 80 -10.96 -0.61 0.32
N GLU A 81 -11.39 0.32 -0.54
CA GLU A 81 -12.47 1.28 -0.25
C GLU A 81 -13.76 0.64 0.30
N TRP A 82 -14.10 -0.58 -0.16
CA TRP A 82 -15.29 -1.31 0.28
C TRP A 82 -15.15 -1.95 1.67
N ALA A 83 -13.93 -2.23 2.12
CA ALA A 83 -13.67 -3.00 3.34
C ALA A 83 -13.35 -2.12 4.56
N SER A 84 -13.05 -0.83 4.36
CA SER A 84 -12.51 0.03 5.42
C SER A 84 -11.34 -0.69 6.12
N ASP A 85 -11.21 -0.63 7.44
CA ASP A 85 -10.09 -1.22 8.19
C ASP A 85 -10.13 -2.75 8.36
N LYS A 86 -11.19 -3.44 7.91
CA LYS A 86 -11.33 -4.89 8.07
C LYS A 86 -10.39 -5.71 7.19
N VAL A 87 -10.03 -5.17 6.03
CA VAL A 87 -9.08 -5.78 5.10
C VAL A 87 -7.91 -4.83 4.92
N THR A 88 -6.71 -5.34 5.18
CA THR A 88 -5.48 -4.57 5.03
C THR A 88 -4.55 -5.25 4.05
N ILE A 89 -3.84 -4.43 3.28
CA ILE A 89 -2.84 -4.85 2.32
C ILE A 89 -1.55 -4.15 2.69
N THR A 90 -0.54 -4.90 3.10
CA THR A 90 0.78 -4.38 3.44
C THR A 90 1.80 -4.85 2.43
N PHE A 91 2.49 -3.91 1.77
CA PHE A 91 3.58 -4.22 0.84
C PHE A 91 4.89 -4.40 1.60
N ASP A 92 5.57 -5.51 1.34
CA ASP A 92 6.90 -5.78 1.87
C ASP A 92 7.95 -5.34 0.85
N LEU A 93 8.91 -4.53 1.33
CA LEU A 93 10.02 -4.05 0.53
C LEU A 93 11.33 -4.68 1.02
N GLU A 94 12.11 -5.20 0.10
CA GLU A 94 13.48 -5.65 0.34
C GLU A 94 14.42 -4.84 -0.55
N ASN A 95 15.44 -4.20 0.04
CA ASN A 95 16.36 -3.30 -0.66
C ASN A 95 15.66 -2.20 -1.48
N GLY A 96 14.53 -1.67 -0.97
CA GLY A 96 13.74 -0.65 -1.65
C GLY A 96 12.89 -1.16 -2.83
N LYS A 97 12.82 -2.47 -3.04
CA LYS A 97 11.98 -3.10 -4.07
C LYS A 97 10.87 -3.91 -3.43
N VAL A 98 9.68 -3.81 -4.00
CA VAL A 98 8.52 -4.57 -3.55
C VAL A 98 8.66 -6.03 -3.93
N ILE A 99 8.68 -6.92 -2.94
CA ILE A 99 8.85 -8.36 -3.14
C ILE A 99 7.57 -9.14 -2.87
N SER A 100 6.72 -8.66 -1.98
CA SER A 100 5.44 -9.28 -1.64
C SER A 100 4.42 -8.26 -1.16
N ALA A 101 3.18 -8.71 -1.07
CA ALA A 101 2.10 -8.03 -0.38
C ALA A 101 1.40 -9.04 0.54
N THR A 102 1.14 -8.63 1.76
CA THR A 102 0.36 -9.39 2.73
C THR A 102 -1.05 -8.83 2.76
N LEU A 103 -2.03 -9.63 2.35
CA LEU A 103 -3.44 -9.33 2.49
C LEU A 103 -3.95 -9.99 3.76
N LYS A 104 -4.41 -9.19 4.72
CA LYS A 104 -5.03 -9.66 5.96
C LYS A 104 -6.50 -9.27 5.93
N ASP A 105 -7.36 -10.27 6.00
CA ASP A 105 -8.81 -10.14 6.05
C ASP A 105 -9.31 -10.62 7.43
N ASP A 106 -9.80 -9.68 8.23
CA ASP A 106 -10.36 -9.95 9.57
C ASP A 106 -11.90 -10.11 9.53
N ASP A 107 -12.52 -9.97 8.35
CA ASP A 107 -13.97 -10.11 8.23
C ASP A 107 -14.40 -11.57 8.33
N GLU A 108 -15.17 -11.88 9.38
CA GLU A 108 -15.57 -13.26 9.68
C GLU A 108 -16.46 -13.90 8.62
N SER A 109 -17.12 -13.08 7.79
CA SER A 109 -18.01 -13.52 6.72
C SER A 109 -17.32 -13.64 5.36
N SER A 110 -16.05 -13.25 5.26
CA SER A 110 -15.29 -13.28 4.01
C SER A 110 -14.78 -14.68 3.70
N ALA A 111 -14.92 -15.11 2.44
CA ALA A 111 -14.30 -16.33 1.92
C ALA A 111 -12.76 -16.24 1.88
N HIS A 112 -12.21 -15.05 2.07
CA HIS A 112 -10.77 -14.78 2.09
C HIS A 112 -10.22 -14.51 3.49
N ARG A 113 -11.03 -14.73 4.55
CA ARG A 113 -10.66 -14.53 5.95
C ARG A 113 -9.29 -15.15 6.25
N GLY A 114 -8.44 -14.40 6.93
CA GLY A 114 -7.11 -14.78 7.36
C GLY A 114 -6.02 -14.00 6.64
N THR A 115 -4.82 -14.56 6.62
CA THR A 115 -3.63 -13.90 6.07
C THR A 115 -3.16 -14.61 4.82
N ILE A 116 -3.09 -13.88 3.71
CA ILE A 116 -2.64 -14.33 2.40
C ILE A 116 -1.34 -13.59 2.07
N ILE A 117 -0.27 -14.35 1.85
CA ILE A 117 1.01 -13.80 1.38
C ILE A 117 1.06 -13.93 -0.14
N LEU A 118 1.12 -12.78 -0.81
CA LEU A 118 1.16 -12.65 -2.26
C LEU A 118 2.59 -12.26 -2.67
N LYS A 119 3.30 -13.14 -3.37
CA LYS A 119 4.64 -12.85 -3.89
C LYS A 119 4.54 -12.13 -5.23
N LYS A 120 5.32 -11.05 -5.40
CA LYS A 120 5.34 -10.31 -6.66
C LYS A 120 5.90 -11.20 -7.77
N VAL A 121 5.19 -11.31 -8.87
CA VAL A 121 5.68 -11.98 -10.07
C VAL A 121 6.64 -11.02 -10.76
N LEU A 122 7.93 -11.31 -10.65
CA LEU A 122 8.95 -10.63 -11.44
C LEU A 122 8.79 -11.12 -12.88
N LYS A 123 8.53 -10.20 -13.81
CA LYS A 123 8.67 -10.53 -15.23
C LYS A 123 10.16 -10.66 -15.52
N GLU A 124 10.58 -11.86 -15.90
CA GLU A 124 11.88 -12.14 -16.50
C GLU A 124 12.05 -11.43 -17.85
#